data_AF-A0A554KM17-F1
#
_entry.id   AF-A0A554KM17-F1
#
_cell.length_a   1.000
_cell.length_b   1.000
_cell.length_c   1.000
_cell.angle_alpha   90.00
_cell.angle_beta   90.00
_cell.angle_gamma   90.00
#
_symmetry.space_group_name_H-M   'P 1'
#
loop_
_entity.id
_entity.type
_entity.pdbx_description
1 polymer ?
#
loop_
_entity_poly.entity_id
_entity_poly.type
_entity_poly.pdbx_seq_one_letter_code
_entity_poly.pdbx_strand_id
1 'polypeptide(L)'
;MKTIRSLILVGLLGSGLILTFNALRVEATNVTISENLSVTPNVISFETVFPGEVHFRPLDINLSGSFLSNPIYDDVEYRILQRPKPRIDSALERSYCSENPTDYNRCYRSLCPYLSKEADGAPANDTGVPAYHDPEATSSIALGRLAKSDTDTADHWVIDLHTPCFIGQCDQTRSVAPEYQLDPSLNGEVFGCDLVVEVTNISYSRAITRTIGFWQTHTKFTSKMFTTKLGGTLNVGTSTHVRVITNTQAHSQSRLFGAFYSSISKKTNNTNRTSLDKARMQLLQQLVGARLNCAAFGCTPATQTLLNQADVAYAGNSAAAILALVPQVDAYNNSGDAIPIPPALGSIGSATPGTSQSWANKVFWNTP
;
A
#
# COMPACT_ATOMS: atom_id res chain seq x y z
N MET A 1 29.70 -77.40 -52.90
CA MET A 1 29.95 -76.65 -51.64
C MET A 1 28.62 -76.28 -51.01
N LYS A 2 28.34 -76.84 -49.82
CA LYS A 2 27.32 -76.52 -48.79
C LYS A 2 25.86 -76.26 -49.27
N THR A 3 24.99 -77.27 -49.33
CA THR A 3 23.97 -77.69 -48.31
C THR A 3 23.03 -76.55 -47.86
N ILE A 4 21.80 -76.46 -48.36
CA ILE A 4 20.56 -77.20 -47.99
C ILE A 4 19.86 -76.66 -46.71
N ARG A 5 18.54 -76.41 -46.87
CA ARG A 5 17.39 -76.49 -45.94
C ARG A 5 16.78 -75.20 -45.34
N SER A 6 15.54 -74.98 -45.77
CA SER A 6 14.44 -74.23 -45.16
C SER A 6 14.24 -74.55 -43.68
N LEU A 7 13.76 -73.57 -42.89
CA LEU A 7 12.78 -73.80 -41.82
C LEU A 7 12.11 -72.49 -41.37
N ILE A 8 10.80 -72.56 -41.18
CA ILE A 8 9.88 -71.56 -40.63
C ILE A 8 9.97 -71.59 -39.09
N LEU A 9 9.90 -70.42 -38.43
CA LEU A 9 9.57 -70.22 -37.00
C LEU A 9 8.80 -68.88 -36.92
N VAL A 10 7.47 -68.82 -36.78
CA VAL A 10 6.65 -68.92 -35.55
C VAL A 10 7.20 -68.16 -34.34
N GLY A 11 6.66 -66.95 -34.13
CA GLY A 11 6.05 -66.48 -32.88
C GLY A 11 6.94 -66.10 -31.69
N LEU A 12 6.89 -64.82 -31.30
CA LEU A 12 6.72 -64.43 -29.90
C LEU A 12 6.15 -63.02 -29.77
N LEU A 13 4.90 -62.99 -29.32
CA LEU A 13 4.19 -61.96 -28.57
C LEU A 13 5.10 -60.83 -28.02
N GLY A 14 5.20 -59.74 -28.77
CA GLY A 14 5.51 -58.44 -28.20
C GLY A 14 4.22 -57.90 -27.60
N SER A 15 3.94 -58.31 -26.36
CA SER A 15 2.96 -57.68 -25.49
C SER A 15 3.08 -56.17 -25.63
N GLY A 16 2.07 -55.53 -26.23
CA GLY A 16 1.89 -54.10 -26.13
C GLY A 16 1.82 -53.79 -24.64
N LEU A 17 2.93 -53.27 -24.11
CA LEU A 17 2.95 -52.66 -22.81
C LEU A 17 2.03 -51.45 -22.96
N ILE A 18 0.76 -51.62 -22.64
CA ILE A 18 -0.11 -50.48 -22.36
C ILE A 18 0.51 -49.87 -21.12
N LEU A 19 1.41 -48.90 -21.34
CA LEU A 19 1.84 -47.98 -20.31
C LEU A 19 0.59 -47.22 -19.91
N THR A 20 -0.09 -47.72 -18.87
CA THR A 20 -1.09 -46.95 -18.16
C THR A 20 -0.35 -45.82 -17.47
N PHE A 21 -0.25 -44.68 -18.16
CA PHE A 21 0.23 -43.45 -17.56
C PHE A 21 -0.83 -43.03 -16.54
N ASN A 22 -0.56 -43.29 -15.26
CA ASN A 22 -1.32 -42.69 -14.18
C ASN A 22 -0.93 -41.22 -14.15
N ALA A 23 -1.81 -40.34 -14.64
CA ALA A 23 -1.61 -38.91 -14.53
C ALA A 23 -1.61 -38.52 -13.04
N LEU A 24 -0.55 -37.87 -12.58
CA LEU A 24 -0.54 -37.20 -11.30
C LEU A 24 -1.43 -35.97 -11.45
N ARG A 25 -2.63 -36.00 -10.84
CA ARG A 25 -3.44 -34.80 -10.65
C ARG A 25 -2.86 -34.06 -9.46
N VAL A 26 -2.53 -32.80 -9.67
CA VAL A 26 -1.91 -31.95 -8.66
C VAL A 26 -2.74 -30.68 -8.57
N GLU A 27 -3.32 -30.41 -7.41
CA GLU A 27 -4.22 -29.29 -7.22
C GLU A 27 -3.65 -28.35 -6.16
N ALA A 28 -3.34 -27.12 -6.55
CA ALA A 28 -3.15 -26.00 -5.63
C ALA A 28 -4.44 -25.20 -5.58
N THR A 29 -5.00 -24.99 -4.38
CA THR A 29 -6.31 -24.33 -4.24
C THR A 29 -6.22 -23.32 -3.13
N ASN A 30 -6.95 -22.23 -3.32
CA ASN A 30 -7.30 -21.23 -2.32
C ASN A 30 -6.18 -20.24 -1.96
N VAL A 31 -6.09 -19.23 -2.81
CA VAL A 31 -5.58 -17.92 -2.40
C VAL A 31 -6.58 -17.31 -1.42
N THR A 32 -6.21 -17.13 -0.15
CA THR A 32 -6.99 -16.30 0.77
C THR A 32 -6.70 -14.84 0.40
N ILE A 33 -7.59 -14.20 -0.36
CA ILE A 33 -7.34 -12.87 -0.91
C ILE A 33 -7.74 -11.82 0.13
N SER A 34 -6.78 -10.98 0.53
CA SER A 34 -7.07 -9.73 1.26
C SER A 34 -7.96 -8.83 0.41
N GLU A 35 -8.91 -8.11 1.00
CA GLU A 35 -9.81 -7.16 0.30
C GLU A 35 -9.08 -6.08 -0.54
N ASN A 36 -7.79 -5.89 -0.30
CA ASN A 36 -6.93 -4.93 -0.98
C ASN A 36 -6.32 -5.44 -2.29
N LEU A 37 -6.36 -6.76 -2.52
CA LEU A 37 -5.83 -7.39 -3.73
C LEU A 37 -6.93 -8.14 -4.49
N SER A 38 -6.68 -8.41 -5.75
CA SER A 38 -7.43 -9.34 -6.58
C SER A 38 -6.43 -10.33 -7.16
N VAL A 39 -6.66 -11.63 -6.92
CA VAL A 39 -5.73 -12.69 -7.34
C VAL A 39 -6.43 -13.66 -8.28
N THR A 40 -5.83 -13.93 -9.43
CA THR A 40 -6.40 -14.79 -10.48
C THR A 40 -5.32 -15.71 -11.06
N PRO A 41 -5.59 -17.02 -11.26
CA PRO A 41 -6.78 -17.74 -10.86
C PRO A 41 -6.79 -18.05 -9.35
N ASN A 42 -7.97 -18.40 -8.81
CA ASN A 42 -8.12 -18.84 -7.43
C ASN A 42 -7.72 -20.31 -7.19
N VAL A 43 -7.54 -21.07 -8.29
CA VAL A 43 -7.13 -22.48 -8.31
C VAL A 43 -6.10 -22.67 -9.43
N ILE A 44 -4.99 -23.33 -9.11
CA ILE A 44 -3.96 -23.72 -10.06
C ILE A 44 -3.86 -25.24 -10.04
N SER A 45 -4.12 -25.87 -11.17
CA SER A 45 -3.99 -27.32 -11.32
C SER A 45 -2.88 -27.67 -12.30
N PHE A 46 -2.09 -28.66 -11.92
CA PHE A 46 -1.08 -29.29 -12.75
C PHE A 46 -1.49 -30.74 -13.00
N GLU A 47 -1.21 -31.21 -14.21
CA GLU A 47 -1.29 -32.63 -14.57
C GLU A 47 0.06 -32.99 -15.17
N THR A 48 0.73 -33.99 -14.62
CA THR A 48 2.01 -34.50 -15.15
C THR A 48 1.95 -36.00 -15.32
N VAL A 49 2.66 -36.48 -16.34
CA VAL A 49 2.79 -37.91 -16.69
C VAL A 49 4.24 -38.36 -16.76
N PHE A 50 5.22 -37.44 -16.73
CA PHE A 50 6.64 -37.78 -16.81
C PHE A 50 7.47 -37.12 -15.69
N PRO A 51 8.35 -37.90 -15.02
CA PRO A 51 9.33 -37.37 -14.08
C PRO A 51 10.23 -36.29 -14.72
N GLY A 52 10.44 -35.18 -14.01
CA GLY A 52 11.38 -34.12 -14.42
C GLY A 52 10.82 -33.11 -15.43
N GLU A 53 9.53 -33.16 -15.76
CA GLU A 53 8.84 -32.08 -16.49
C GLU A 53 8.72 -30.81 -15.65
N VAL A 54 8.76 -29.66 -16.33
CA VAL A 54 8.44 -28.36 -15.75
C VAL A 54 7.15 -27.85 -16.38
N HIS A 55 6.18 -27.48 -15.54
CA HIS A 55 4.90 -26.94 -15.99
C HIS A 55 4.68 -25.55 -15.44
N PHE A 56 4.35 -24.60 -16.33
CA PHE A 56 4.16 -23.19 -16.01
C PHE A 56 2.66 -22.88 -15.87
N ARG A 57 2.29 -22.10 -14.86
CA ARG A 57 0.92 -21.58 -14.68
C ARG A 57 0.97 -20.11 -14.24
N PRO A 58 0.19 -19.22 -14.86
CA PRO A 58 0.16 -17.82 -14.46
C PRO A 58 -0.59 -17.63 -13.13
N LEU A 59 -0.16 -16.64 -12.37
CA LEU A 59 -0.83 -16.11 -11.18
C LEU A 59 -0.72 -14.58 -11.20
N ASP A 60 -1.83 -13.91 -11.51
CA ASP A 60 -1.91 -12.46 -11.54
C ASP A 60 -2.34 -11.93 -10.17
N ILE A 61 -1.56 -11.00 -9.62
CA ILE A 61 -1.88 -10.29 -8.37
C ILE A 61 -2.06 -8.82 -8.71
N ASN A 62 -3.27 -8.30 -8.52
CA ASN A 62 -3.63 -6.93 -8.86
C ASN A 62 -4.08 -6.18 -7.61
N LEU A 63 -3.92 -4.85 -7.60
CA LEU A 63 -4.65 -4.02 -6.65
C LEU A 63 -6.16 -4.20 -6.88
N SER A 64 -6.93 -4.39 -5.80
CA SER A 64 -8.37 -4.59 -5.92
C SER A 64 -9.07 -3.31 -6.42
N GLY A 65 -10.27 -3.46 -6.99
CA GLY A 65 -11.08 -2.32 -7.41
C GLY A 65 -11.39 -1.36 -6.25
N SER A 66 -11.65 -1.88 -5.05
CA SER A 66 -11.83 -1.06 -3.84
C SER A 66 -10.56 -0.31 -3.47
N PHE A 67 -9.39 -0.97 -3.54
CA PHE A 67 -8.11 -0.33 -3.30
C PHE A 67 -7.84 0.78 -4.30
N LEU A 68 -7.94 0.50 -5.61
CA LEU A 68 -7.75 1.47 -6.69
C LEU A 68 -8.68 2.68 -6.57
N SER A 69 -9.95 2.45 -6.23
CA SER A 69 -10.95 3.53 -6.06
C SER A 69 -10.72 4.38 -4.81
N ASN A 70 -9.99 3.87 -3.81
CA ASN A 70 -9.74 4.60 -2.58
C ASN A 70 -8.59 5.60 -2.77
N PRO A 71 -8.81 6.91 -2.66
CA PRO A 71 -7.77 7.91 -2.91
C PRO A 71 -6.72 8.00 -1.79
N ILE A 72 -6.91 7.28 -0.68
CA ILE A 72 -6.02 7.34 0.50
C ILE A 72 -4.92 6.29 0.37
N TYR A 73 -5.23 5.09 -0.11
CA TYR A 73 -4.24 4.02 -0.23
C TYR A 73 -3.29 4.24 -1.40
N ASP A 74 -2.02 3.91 -1.22
CA ASP A 74 -1.01 4.03 -2.27
C ASP A 74 -0.39 2.68 -2.64
N ASP A 75 0.20 1.98 -1.67
CA ASP A 75 0.90 0.72 -1.92
C ASP A 75 0.41 -0.48 -1.09
N VAL A 76 0.48 -1.60 -1.80
CA VAL A 76 0.46 -3.02 -1.51
C VAL A 76 1.80 -3.64 -1.13
N GLU A 77 2.14 -4.03 0.11
CA GLU A 77 3.19 -5.06 0.27
C GLU A 77 2.51 -6.39 0.59
N TYR A 78 2.93 -7.44 -0.09
CA TYR A 78 2.37 -8.78 0.10
C TYR A 78 3.44 -9.86 0.02
N ARG A 79 3.05 -11.06 0.44
CA ARG A 79 3.86 -12.27 0.36
C ARG A 79 3.07 -13.44 -0.15
N ILE A 80 3.71 -14.34 -0.90
CA ILE A 80 3.13 -15.60 -1.36
C ILE A 80 3.73 -16.74 -0.55
N LEU A 81 2.93 -17.31 0.34
CA LEU A 81 3.27 -18.45 1.19
C LEU A 81 2.80 -19.76 0.57
N GLN A 82 3.39 -20.84 1.04
CA GLN A 82 2.98 -22.19 0.76
C GLN A 82 2.53 -22.86 2.05
N ARG A 83 1.42 -23.59 2.01
CA ARG A 83 0.91 -24.33 3.18
C ARG A 83 0.50 -25.76 2.80
N PRO A 84 0.58 -26.71 3.75
CA PRO A 84 0.03 -28.05 3.56
C PRO A 84 -1.44 -27.99 3.15
N LYS A 85 -1.79 -28.74 2.11
CA LYS A 85 -3.14 -28.76 1.56
C LYS A 85 -4.03 -29.79 2.26
N PRO A 86 -5.20 -29.42 2.79
CA PRO A 86 -6.17 -30.39 3.28
C PRO A 86 -6.92 -31.08 2.14
N ARG A 87 -7.39 -32.30 2.38
CA ARG A 87 -8.27 -33.06 1.47
C ARG A 87 -9.69 -32.51 1.43
N ILE A 88 -10.13 -31.92 2.53
CA ILE A 88 -11.41 -31.22 2.64
C ILE A 88 -11.10 -29.73 2.83
N ASP A 89 -11.57 -28.90 1.90
CA ASP A 89 -11.25 -27.48 1.93
C ASP A 89 -12.11 -26.73 2.95
N SER A 90 -11.58 -26.56 4.16
CA SER A 90 -12.22 -25.79 5.24
C SER A 90 -11.18 -25.12 6.14
N ALA A 91 -11.56 -24.03 6.82
CA ALA A 91 -10.66 -23.36 7.76
C ALA A 91 -10.16 -24.28 8.87
N LEU A 92 -11.02 -25.18 9.38
CA LEU A 92 -10.65 -26.15 10.40
C LEU A 92 -9.58 -27.14 9.90
N GLU A 93 -9.78 -27.69 8.70
CA GLU A 93 -8.83 -28.64 8.10
C GLU A 93 -7.51 -27.97 7.71
N ARG A 94 -7.54 -26.72 7.22
CA ARG A 94 -6.32 -25.96 6.93
C ARG A 94 -5.50 -25.72 8.19
N SER A 95 -6.13 -25.32 9.30
CA SER A 95 -5.44 -25.19 10.60
C SER A 95 -4.89 -26.53 11.07
N TYR A 96 -5.66 -27.61 10.95
CA TYR A 96 -5.22 -28.95 11.33
C TYR A 96 -3.99 -29.41 10.54
N CYS A 97 -4.01 -29.28 9.21
CA CYS A 97 -2.91 -29.68 8.33
C CYS A 97 -1.67 -28.81 8.51
N SER A 98 -1.81 -27.55 8.97
CA SER A 98 -0.67 -26.71 9.34
C SER A 98 0.08 -27.25 10.56
N GLU A 99 -0.63 -27.88 11.50
CA GLU A 99 -0.04 -28.48 12.71
C GLU A 99 0.37 -29.95 12.50
N ASN A 100 -0.32 -30.65 11.58
CA ASN A 100 -0.19 -32.09 11.35
C ASN A 100 0.00 -32.40 9.84
N PRO A 101 1.05 -31.86 9.19
CA PRO A 101 1.22 -31.96 7.73
C PRO A 101 1.40 -33.38 7.19
N THR A 102 1.73 -34.33 8.07
CA THR A 102 1.99 -35.74 7.72
C THR A 102 0.81 -36.67 7.96
N ASP A 103 -0.35 -36.18 8.44
CA ASP A 103 -1.58 -36.97 8.48
C ASP A 103 -2.19 -37.07 7.07
N TYR A 104 -1.66 -37.98 6.26
CA TYR A 104 -2.06 -38.13 4.86
C TYR A 104 -3.50 -38.64 4.65
N ASN A 105 -4.20 -38.99 5.72
CA ASN A 105 -5.65 -39.28 5.66
C ASN A 105 -6.48 -38.00 5.54
N ARG A 106 -5.96 -36.88 6.06
CA ARG A 106 -6.64 -35.58 6.07
C ARG A 106 -5.95 -34.54 5.21
N CYS A 107 -4.65 -34.66 5.02
CA CYS A 107 -3.82 -33.75 4.24
C CYS A 107 -3.29 -34.45 2.98
N TYR A 108 -3.06 -33.71 1.91
CA TYR A 108 -2.29 -34.21 0.78
C TYR A 108 -0.81 -34.23 1.13
N ARG A 109 -0.06 -35.11 0.45
CA ARG A 109 1.40 -35.04 0.48
C ARG A 109 1.85 -33.71 -0.12
N SER A 110 2.85 -33.10 0.50
CA SER A 110 3.26 -31.74 0.14
C SER A 110 3.86 -31.68 -1.26
N LEU A 111 3.29 -30.81 -2.09
CA LEU A 111 3.87 -30.37 -3.35
C LEU A 111 4.76 -29.12 -3.17
N CYS A 112 4.68 -28.46 -2.03
CA CYS A 112 5.24 -27.12 -1.84
C CYS A 112 6.73 -26.98 -2.18
N PRO A 113 7.62 -27.95 -1.85
CA PRO A 113 9.03 -27.88 -2.22
C PRO A 113 9.30 -27.79 -3.72
N TYR A 114 8.36 -28.23 -4.56
CA TYR A 114 8.53 -28.38 -6.00
C TYR A 114 7.96 -27.21 -6.81
N LEU A 115 7.33 -26.26 -6.13
CA LEU A 115 6.68 -25.11 -6.75
C LEU A 115 7.58 -23.87 -6.67
N SER A 116 8.13 -23.44 -7.80
CA SER A 116 8.76 -22.13 -7.92
C SER A 116 7.71 -21.01 -7.96
N LYS A 117 8.18 -19.79 -7.73
CA LYS A 117 7.40 -18.54 -7.83
C LYS A 117 8.31 -17.54 -8.52
N GLU A 118 8.14 -17.36 -9.83
CA GLU A 118 8.93 -16.43 -10.62
C GLU A 118 8.17 -15.12 -10.77
N ALA A 119 8.81 -14.00 -10.42
CA ALA A 119 8.27 -12.66 -10.62
C ALA A 119 8.50 -12.20 -12.07
N ASP A 120 7.68 -11.28 -12.57
CA ASP A 120 7.87 -10.67 -13.90
C ASP A 120 9.09 -9.73 -13.98
N GLY A 121 9.60 -9.29 -12.82
CA GLY A 121 10.76 -8.42 -12.69
C GLY A 121 10.50 -6.97 -13.07
N ALA A 122 9.23 -6.53 -13.11
CA ALA A 122 8.87 -5.17 -13.52
C ALA A 122 7.75 -4.57 -12.63
N PRO A 123 8.07 -3.65 -11.70
CA PRO A 123 9.40 -3.14 -11.38
C PRO A 123 10.31 -4.18 -10.70
N ALA A 124 11.58 -3.82 -10.46
CA ALA A 124 12.51 -4.67 -9.73
C ALA A 124 12.28 -4.59 -8.19
N ASN A 125 11.03 -4.81 -7.76
CA ASN A 125 10.57 -4.76 -6.36
C ASN A 125 10.10 -6.12 -5.84
N ASP A 126 10.06 -7.15 -6.69
CA ASP A 126 9.60 -8.48 -6.33
C ASP A 126 10.75 -9.47 -6.13
N THR A 127 10.52 -10.45 -5.25
CA THR A 127 11.48 -11.52 -4.95
C THR A 127 10.81 -12.87 -5.14
N GLY A 128 11.28 -13.63 -6.13
CA GLY A 128 10.85 -14.99 -6.39
C GLY A 128 11.51 -16.05 -5.51
N VAL A 129 11.01 -17.28 -5.64
CA VAL A 129 11.51 -18.47 -4.92
C VAL A 129 11.72 -19.58 -5.94
N PRO A 130 12.93 -20.14 -6.08
CA PRO A 130 13.17 -21.26 -6.99
C PRO A 130 12.50 -22.54 -6.45
N ALA A 131 12.24 -23.50 -7.33
CA ALA A 131 11.83 -24.83 -6.90
C ALA A 131 12.97 -25.57 -6.19
N TYR A 132 12.63 -26.68 -5.53
CA TYR A 132 13.51 -27.48 -4.69
C TYR A 132 14.02 -26.71 -3.46
N HIS A 133 13.07 -26.23 -2.66
CA HIS A 133 13.31 -25.46 -1.44
C HIS A 133 12.64 -26.09 -0.21
N ASP A 134 13.08 -25.67 0.97
CA ASP A 134 12.41 -25.98 2.23
C ASP A 134 11.19 -25.06 2.40
N PRO A 135 9.94 -25.56 2.33
CA PRO A 135 8.75 -24.72 2.38
C PRO A 135 8.57 -23.98 3.73
N GLU A 136 9.25 -24.42 4.80
CA GLU A 136 9.18 -23.78 6.12
C GLU A 136 10.27 -22.70 6.32
N ALA A 137 11.25 -22.62 5.41
CA ALA A 137 12.30 -21.62 5.49
C ALA A 137 11.76 -20.21 5.18
N THR A 138 12.26 -19.20 5.88
CA THR A 138 11.90 -17.79 5.62
C THR A 138 12.33 -17.31 4.24
N SER A 139 13.36 -17.94 3.66
CA SER A 139 13.81 -17.71 2.28
C SER A 139 12.87 -18.26 1.21
N SER A 140 11.86 -19.04 1.60
CA SER A 140 10.89 -19.69 0.69
C SER A 140 9.60 -18.89 0.52
N ILE A 141 9.62 -17.64 0.99
CA ILE A 141 8.54 -16.68 0.91
C ILE A 141 8.83 -15.76 -0.28
N ALA A 142 7.97 -15.78 -1.30
CA ALA A 142 8.03 -14.79 -2.36
C ALA A 142 7.41 -13.48 -1.85
N LEU A 143 8.03 -12.37 -2.20
CA LEU A 143 7.62 -11.03 -1.77
C LEU A 143 7.26 -10.22 -3.01
N GLY A 144 6.19 -9.45 -2.93
CA GLY A 144 5.85 -8.50 -3.97
C GLY A 144 5.33 -7.18 -3.43
N ARG A 145 5.39 -6.15 -4.27
CA ARG A 145 4.89 -4.82 -3.93
C ARG A 145 4.17 -4.21 -5.12
N LEU A 146 2.97 -3.69 -4.89
CA LEU A 146 2.21 -2.90 -5.86
C LEU A 146 2.05 -1.47 -5.37
N ALA A 147 2.22 -0.46 -6.20
CA ALA A 147 2.03 0.94 -5.81
C ALA A 147 1.39 1.79 -6.92
N LYS A 148 0.29 2.49 -6.59
CA LYS A 148 -0.37 3.42 -7.50
C LYS A 148 0.57 4.56 -7.93
N SER A 149 1.33 5.10 -6.98
CA SER A 149 2.29 6.18 -7.21
C SER A 149 3.39 5.81 -8.22
N ASP A 150 3.74 4.52 -8.29
CA ASP A 150 4.74 3.99 -9.22
C ASP A 150 4.11 3.48 -10.52
N THR A 151 2.79 3.66 -10.71
CA THR A 151 1.99 3.07 -11.81
C THR A 151 2.11 1.55 -11.91
N ASP A 152 2.41 0.92 -10.79
CA ASP A 152 2.63 -0.50 -10.61
C ASP A 152 1.41 -1.09 -9.90
N THR A 153 0.44 -1.54 -10.67
CA THR A 153 -0.87 -1.96 -10.12
C THR A 153 -1.15 -3.44 -10.29
N ALA A 154 -0.25 -4.18 -10.91
CA ALA A 154 -0.38 -5.60 -11.20
C ALA A 154 1.01 -6.24 -11.32
N ASP A 155 1.16 -7.39 -10.66
CA ASP A 155 2.33 -8.26 -10.79
C ASP A 155 1.89 -9.56 -11.47
N HIS A 156 2.69 -10.01 -12.43
CA HIS A 156 2.48 -11.24 -13.15
C HIS A 156 3.45 -12.32 -12.68
N TRP A 157 2.97 -13.23 -11.84
CA TRP A 157 3.77 -14.36 -11.36
C TRP A 157 3.63 -15.57 -12.27
N VAL A 158 4.72 -16.32 -12.39
CA VAL A 158 4.70 -17.67 -12.96
C VAL A 158 4.95 -18.68 -11.84
N ILE A 159 3.99 -19.58 -11.65
CA ILE A 159 4.08 -20.69 -10.71
C ILE A 159 4.49 -21.93 -11.50
N ASP A 160 5.68 -22.44 -11.24
CA ASP A 160 6.19 -23.59 -11.98
C ASP A 160 6.28 -24.81 -11.10
N LEU A 161 5.64 -25.88 -11.55
CA LEU A 161 5.84 -27.19 -10.97
C LEU A 161 7.05 -27.83 -11.62
N HIS A 162 8.15 -27.89 -10.87
CA HIS A 162 9.31 -28.72 -11.20
C HIS A 162 9.06 -30.13 -10.66
N THR A 163 8.51 -30.99 -11.51
CA THR A 163 8.05 -32.31 -11.08
C THR A 163 9.23 -33.12 -10.51
N PRO A 164 9.09 -33.69 -9.31
CA PRO A 164 10.13 -34.55 -8.78
C PRO A 164 10.21 -35.84 -9.58
N CYS A 165 11.37 -36.49 -9.50
CA CYS A 165 11.56 -37.85 -9.99
C CYS A 165 11.52 -38.85 -8.83
N PHE A 166 11.15 -40.08 -9.15
CA PHE A 166 11.28 -41.18 -8.19
C PHE A 166 12.73 -41.63 -8.08
N ILE A 167 13.12 -42.12 -6.90
CA ILE A 167 14.45 -42.68 -6.65
C ILE A 167 14.76 -43.76 -7.70
N GLY A 168 15.89 -43.60 -8.38
CA GLY A 168 16.34 -44.49 -9.46
C GLY A 168 15.66 -44.27 -10.82
N GLN A 169 14.77 -43.29 -10.95
CA GLN A 169 14.06 -42.92 -12.18
C GLN A 169 14.33 -41.48 -12.64
N CYS A 170 15.23 -40.77 -11.95
CA CYS A 170 15.67 -39.44 -12.36
C CYS A 170 16.46 -39.50 -13.68
N ASP A 171 16.46 -38.39 -14.39
CA ASP A 171 17.23 -38.25 -15.62
C ASP A 171 18.74 -38.38 -15.38
N GLN A 172 19.51 -38.44 -16.47
CA GLN A 172 20.97 -38.52 -16.37
C GLN A 172 21.61 -37.18 -15.96
N THR A 173 20.87 -36.07 -16.00
CA THR A 173 21.39 -34.75 -15.64
C THR A 173 21.47 -34.56 -14.13
N ARG A 174 20.74 -35.37 -13.35
CA ARG A 174 20.66 -35.30 -11.88
C ARG A 174 20.27 -33.89 -11.41
N SER A 175 19.37 -33.26 -12.14
CA SER A 175 18.82 -31.94 -11.83
C SER A 175 18.06 -31.90 -10.50
N VAL A 176 17.55 -33.04 -10.03
CA VAL A 176 16.85 -33.18 -8.75
C VAL A 176 17.77 -33.78 -7.69
N ALA A 177 18.03 -32.99 -6.63
CA ALA A 177 18.84 -33.45 -5.51
C ALA A 177 18.18 -34.63 -4.77
N PRO A 178 18.95 -35.57 -4.17
CA PRO A 178 18.41 -36.78 -3.55
C PRO A 178 17.28 -36.56 -2.53
N GLU A 179 17.35 -35.48 -1.77
CA GLU A 179 16.36 -35.08 -0.76
C GLU A 179 15.00 -34.69 -1.35
N TYR A 180 14.94 -34.36 -2.64
CA TYR A 180 13.73 -34.01 -3.38
C TYR A 180 13.24 -35.14 -4.30
N GLN A 181 13.88 -36.31 -4.24
CA GLN A 181 13.43 -37.50 -4.98
C GLN A 181 12.33 -38.21 -4.20
N LEU A 182 11.29 -38.65 -4.90
CA LEU A 182 10.16 -39.35 -4.30
C LEU A 182 10.44 -40.86 -4.13
N ASP A 183 9.88 -41.44 -3.08
CA ASP A 183 9.83 -42.90 -2.93
C ASP A 183 8.96 -43.51 -4.05
N PRO A 184 9.44 -44.51 -4.81
CA PRO A 184 8.67 -45.16 -5.87
C PRO A 184 7.30 -45.71 -5.44
N SER A 185 7.10 -46.00 -4.16
CA SER A 185 5.80 -46.43 -3.61
C SER A 185 4.72 -45.34 -3.67
N LEU A 186 5.09 -44.08 -3.89
CA LEU A 186 4.17 -42.95 -4.03
C LEU A 186 3.69 -42.75 -5.48
N ASN A 187 4.05 -43.66 -6.39
CA ASN A 187 3.62 -43.57 -7.77
C ASN A 187 2.09 -43.68 -7.89
N GLY A 188 1.47 -42.67 -8.52
CA GLY A 188 0.02 -42.55 -8.67
C GLY A 188 -0.70 -41.83 -7.51
N GLU A 189 0.02 -41.39 -6.49
CA GLU A 189 -0.54 -40.58 -5.41
C GLU A 189 -0.84 -39.14 -5.83
N VAL A 190 -1.78 -38.49 -5.14
CA VAL A 190 -2.14 -37.08 -5.36
C VAL A 190 -1.38 -36.20 -4.36
N PHE A 191 -0.74 -35.15 -4.88
CA PHE A 191 0.01 -34.17 -4.10
C PHE A 191 -0.69 -32.81 -4.14
N GLY A 192 -0.46 -31.99 -3.11
CA GLY A 192 -1.11 -30.70 -2.98
C GLY A 192 -0.28 -29.69 -2.22
N CYS A 193 -0.52 -28.41 -2.52
CA CYS A 193 0.02 -27.28 -1.79
C CYS A 193 -0.95 -26.11 -1.92
N ASP A 194 -1.25 -25.41 -0.83
CA ASP A 194 -2.04 -24.19 -0.89
C ASP A 194 -1.10 -22.99 -1.04
N LEU A 195 -1.38 -22.11 -2.01
CA LEU A 195 -0.69 -20.82 -2.16
C LEU A 195 -1.51 -19.75 -1.46
N VAL A 196 -0.91 -19.07 -0.50
CA VAL A 196 -1.59 -18.03 0.30
C VAL A 196 -0.93 -16.68 0.03
N VAL A 197 -1.68 -15.77 -0.59
CA VAL A 197 -1.25 -14.38 -0.79
C VAL A 197 -1.70 -13.55 0.40
N GLU A 198 -0.76 -13.12 1.22
CA GLU A 198 -1.03 -12.33 2.42
C GLU A 198 -0.54 -10.90 2.26
N VAL A 199 -1.39 -9.93 2.56
CA VAL A 199 -0.98 -8.52 2.66
C VAL A 199 -0.22 -8.31 3.95
N THR A 200 1.01 -7.82 3.85
CA THR A 200 1.89 -7.55 4.98
C THR A 200 1.88 -6.09 5.38
N ASN A 201 1.67 -5.18 4.43
CA ASN A 201 1.65 -3.75 4.69
C ASN A 201 0.76 -3.01 3.68
N ILE A 202 0.24 -1.87 4.11
CA ILE A 202 -0.49 -0.92 3.28
C ILE A 202 0.03 0.47 3.63
N SER A 203 0.59 1.20 2.66
CA SER A 203 0.83 2.63 2.85
C SER A 203 -0.22 3.49 2.17
N TYR A 204 -0.14 4.76 2.51
CA TYR A 204 -1.12 5.77 2.19
C TYR A 204 -0.43 6.85 1.40
N SER A 205 -1.11 7.37 0.38
CA SER A 205 -0.62 8.50 -0.40
C SER A 205 -0.35 9.62 0.61
N ARG A 206 0.92 10.06 0.73
CA ARG A 206 1.38 10.97 1.79
C ARG A 206 0.33 12.04 2.09
N ALA A 207 -0.34 11.92 3.23
CA ALA A 207 -1.40 12.83 3.62
C ALA A 207 -0.84 14.26 3.67
N ILE A 208 -1.38 15.11 2.80
CA ILE A 208 -0.92 16.48 2.66
C ILE A 208 -1.46 17.26 3.84
N THR A 209 -0.54 17.81 4.64
CA THR A 209 -0.76 18.22 6.03
C THR A 209 -1.68 19.42 6.17
N ARG A 210 -2.52 19.41 7.21
CA ARG A 210 -3.40 20.53 7.64
C ARG A 210 -2.61 21.65 8.32
N THR A 211 -1.29 21.53 8.37
CA THR A 211 -0.39 22.46 9.05
C THR A 211 -0.48 23.88 8.51
N ILE A 212 -0.14 24.84 9.38
CA ILE A 212 0.08 26.23 8.96
C ILE A 212 1.11 26.32 7.82
N GLY A 213 2.17 25.51 7.87
CA GLY A 213 3.22 25.48 6.86
C GLY A 213 2.70 25.11 5.46
N PHE A 214 1.75 24.18 5.39
CA PHE A 214 1.07 23.85 4.13
C PHE A 214 0.34 25.08 3.57
N TRP A 215 -0.56 25.68 4.36
CA TRP A 215 -1.34 26.85 3.94
C TRP A 215 -0.46 28.05 3.60
N GLN A 216 0.64 28.23 4.31
CA GLN A 216 1.59 29.30 4.09
C GLN A 216 2.30 29.17 2.73
N THR A 217 2.62 27.95 2.31
CA THR A 217 3.51 27.70 1.17
C THR A 217 2.81 27.29 -0.11
N HIS A 218 1.59 26.77 -0.09
CA HIS A 218 0.88 26.32 -1.30
C HIS A 218 0.02 27.44 -1.90
N THR A 219 0.65 28.47 -2.46
CA THR A 219 0.01 29.75 -2.81
C THR A 219 -1.30 29.60 -3.59
N LYS A 220 -1.30 28.81 -4.66
CA LYS A 220 -2.49 28.60 -5.53
C LYS A 220 -3.60 27.87 -4.79
N PHE A 221 -3.26 26.78 -4.09
CA PHE A 221 -4.24 25.97 -3.36
C PHE A 221 -4.87 26.76 -2.20
N THR A 222 -4.05 27.41 -1.37
CA THR A 222 -4.52 28.28 -0.29
C THR A 222 -5.41 29.40 -0.81
N SER A 223 -5.01 30.05 -1.90
CA SER A 223 -5.81 31.14 -2.51
C SER A 223 -7.17 30.65 -3.02
N LYS A 224 -7.20 29.46 -3.63
CA LYS A 224 -8.41 28.80 -4.07
C LYS A 224 -9.32 28.50 -2.88
N MET A 225 -8.82 27.81 -1.86
CA MET A 225 -9.61 27.45 -0.66
C MET A 225 -10.14 28.69 0.06
N PHE A 226 -9.33 29.73 0.21
CA PHE A 226 -9.75 31.00 0.80
C PHE A 226 -10.91 31.64 0.02
N THR A 227 -10.87 31.57 -1.32
CA THR A 227 -11.92 32.14 -2.16
C THR A 227 -13.18 31.26 -2.16
N THR A 228 -13.04 29.96 -2.37
CA THR A 228 -14.17 29.06 -2.61
C THR A 228 -14.82 28.51 -1.34
N LYS A 229 -14.08 28.42 -0.24
CA LYS A 229 -14.59 27.87 1.04
C LYS A 229 -14.84 28.94 2.10
N LEU A 230 -14.12 30.07 2.05
CA LEU A 230 -14.32 31.20 2.98
C LEU A 230 -14.95 32.44 2.31
N GLY A 231 -15.31 32.36 1.03
CA GLY A 231 -15.95 33.48 0.31
C GLY A 231 -15.01 34.64 -0.02
N GLY A 232 -13.69 34.46 0.09
CA GLY A 232 -12.69 35.47 -0.27
C GLY A 232 -12.43 36.54 0.80
N THR A 233 -13.06 36.42 1.97
CA THR A 233 -12.83 37.29 3.13
C THR A 233 -12.86 36.50 4.43
N LEU A 234 -11.99 36.83 5.37
CA LEU A 234 -11.97 36.22 6.71
C LEU A 234 -11.81 37.32 7.76
N ASN A 235 -12.65 37.34 8.78
CA ASN A 235 -12.46 38.21 9.93
C ASN A 235 -11.65 37.48 11.00
N VAL A 236 -10.72 38.21 11.62
CA VAL A 236 -10.06 37.80 12.86
C VAL A 236 -10.34 38.86 13.92
N GLY A 237 -10.83 38.42 15.07
CA GLY A 237 -11.32 39.30 16.13
C GLY A 237 -12.82 39.60 16.02
N THR A 238 -13.37 40.20 17.09
CA THR A 238 -14.76 40.66 17.19
C THR A 238 -14.85 42.16 17.49
N SER A 239 -16.03 42.75 17.23
CA SER A 239 -16.52 44.11 17.60
C SER A 239 -15.46 45.19 17.87
N THR A 240 -14.78 45.13 19.02
CA THR A 240 -13.85 46.14 19.53
C THR A 240 -12.50 46.17 18.83
N HIS A 241 -12.08 45.06 18.23
CA HIS A 241 -10.81 44.99 17.48
C HIS A 241 -10.87 43.83 16.47
N VAL A 242 -11.12 44.19 15.19
CA VAL A 242 -11.28 43.24 14.09
C VAL A 242 -10.34 43.57 12.94
N ARG A 243 -9.77 42.53 12.32
CA ARG A 243 -9.01 42.64 11.07
C ARG A 243 -9.67 41.82 9.98
N VAL A 244 -10.00 42.48 8.88
CA VAL A 244 -10.55 41.83 7.67
C VAL A 244 -9.38 41.41 6.78
N ILE A 245 -9.24 40.10 6.63
CA ILE A 245 -8.27 39.44 5.78
C ILE A 245 -8.85 39.28 4.38
N THR A 246 -8.08 39.74 3.40
CA THR A 246 -8.33 39.55 1.96
C THR A 246 -7.11 38.90 1.31
N ASN A 247 -7.29 38.35 0.12
CA ASN A 247 -6.23 37.68 -0.63
C ASN A 247 -6.05 38.28 -2.03
N THR A 248 -5.62 39.54 -2.09
CA THR A 248 -5.25 40.17 -3.37
C THR A 248 -3.95 39.55 -3.88
N GLN A 249 -4.02 38.86 -5.01
CA GLN A 249 -2.91 38.11 -5.63
C GLN A 249 -1.92 39.03 -6.36
N ALA A 250 -1.35 39.98 -5.63
CA ALA A 250 -0.39 40.94 -6.14
C ALA A 250 0.70 41.22 -5.09
N HIS A 251 1.85 41.71 -5.56
CA HIS A 251 3.02 41.94 -4.72
C HIS A 251 2.69 42.83 -3.51
N SER A 252 2.94 42.32 -2.30
CA SER A 252 2.67 42.99 -1.02
C SER A 252 1.20 43.42 -0.79
N GLN A 253 0.22 42.79 -1.46
CA GLN A 253 -1.21 43.15 -1.32
C GLN A 253 -2.04 42.12 -0.55
N SER A 254 -1.61 40.86 -0.47
CA SER A 254 -2.37 39.80 0.20
C SER A 254 -2.23 39.89 1.72
N ARG A 255 -3.34 40.21 2.41
CA ARG A 255 -3.42 40.18 3.88
C ARG A 255 -3.37 38.76 4.42
N LEU A 256 -3.89 37.78 3.66
CA LEU A 256 -3.84 36.34 4.00
C LEU A 256 -2.39 35.87 4.19
N PHE A 257 -1.57 35.93 3.14
CA PHE A 257 -0.14 35.62 3.25
C PHE A 257 0.62 36.60 4.16
N GLY A 258 0.14 37.84 4.28
CA GLY A 258 0.62 38.77 5.31
C GLY A 258 0.50 38.20 6.72
N ALA A 259 -0.59 37.50 7.03
CA ALA A 259 -0.84 36.94 8.36
C ALA A 259 0.20 35.86 8.70
N PHE A 260 0.53 35.01 7.72
CA PHE A 260 1.54 33.96 7.88
C PHE A 260 2.98 34.50 7.90
N TYR A 261 3.33 35.43 7.02
CA TYR A 261 4.74 35.85 6.82
C TYR A 261 5.17 37.10 7.61
N SER A 262 4.27 37.74 8.36
CA SER A 262 4.63 38.86 9.21
C SER A 262 5.36 38.39 10.47
N SER A 263 6.43 39.10 10.85
CA SER A 263 7.18 38.77 12.06
C SER A 263 6.31 38.93 13.31
N ILE A 264 6.38 37.94 14.19
CA ILE A 264 5.74 37.96 15.51
C ILE A 264 6.36 39.03 16.42
N SER A 265 7.68 39.24 16.34
CA SER A 265 8.41 40.09 17.28
C SER A 265 8.59 41.52 16.80
N LYS A 266 8.62 41.75 15.48
CA LYS A 266 8.95 43.03 14.86
C LYS A 266 7.92 43.51 13.85
N LYS A 267 7.81 44.84 13.73
CA LYS A 267 7.13 45.53 12.63
C LYS A 267 8.04 45.59 11.40
N THR A 268 7.50 45.96 10.24
CA THR A 268 8.28 46.06 8.98
C THR A 268 9.37 47.13 9.01
N ASN A 269 9.27 48.11 9.91
CA ASN A 269 10.31 49.10 10.17
C ASN A 269 11.34 48.65 11.23
N ASN A 270 11.40 47.34 11.52
CA ASN A 270 12.27 46.70 12.51
C ASN A 270 12.06 47.12 13.98
N THR A 271 11.04 47.93 14.28
CA THR A 271 10.69 48.25 15.68
C THR A 271 10.00 47.05 16.36
N ASN A 272 10.23 46.92 17.66
CA ASN A 272 9.64 45.84 18.46
C ASN A 272 8.12 46.04 18.59
N ARG A 273 7.39 44.93 18.50
CA ARG A 273 5.97 44.87 18.84
C ARG A 273 5.76 44.90 20.35
N THR A 274 4.62 45.43 20.77
CA THR A 274 4.19 45.33 22.18
C THR A 274 3.94 43.87 22.56
N SER A 275 3.89 43.57 23.85
CA SER A 275 3.57 42.20 24.31
C SER A 275 2.19 41.74 23.83
N LEU A 276 1.21 42.66 23.78
CA LEU A 276 -0.13 42.37 23.26
C LEU A 276 -0.10 42.06 21.76
N ASP A 277 0.62 42.86 20.96
CA ASP A 277 0.75 42.64 19.52
C ASP A 277 1.46 41.32 19.20
N LYS A 278 2.48 40.94 20.00
CA LYS A 278 3.16 39.65 19.86
C LYS A 278 2.20 38.49 20.08
N ALA A 279 1.39 38.56 21.15
CA ALA A 279 0.39 37.56 21.45
C ALA A 279 -0.66 37.46 20.32
N ARG A 280 -1.14 38.61 19.81
CA ARG A 280 -2.05 38.65 18.65
C ARG A 280 -1.43 38.00 17.42
N MET A 281 -0.18 38.31 17.08
CA MET A 281 0.49 37.70 15.93
C MET A 281 0.63 36.17 16.07
N GLN A 282 0.92 35.66 17.27
CA GLN A 282 1.00 34.21 17.52
C GLN A 282 -0.36 33.54 17.33
N LEU A 283 -1.42 34.12 17.90
CA LEU A 283 -2.77 33.58 17.73
C LEU A 283 -3.26 33.72 16.29
N LEU A 284 -2.95 34.83 15.60
CA LEU A 284 -3.34 35.09 14.22
C LEU A 284 -2.92 33.95 13.28
N GLN A 285 -1.64 33.56 13.34
CA GLN A 285 -1.10 32.51 12.46
C GLN A 285 -1.83 31.18 12.66
N GLN A 286 -2.08 30.84 13.93
CA GLN A 286 -2.84 29.64 14.30
C GLN A 286 -4.30 29.71 13.85
N LEU A 287 -4.95 30.85 14.06
CA LEU A 287 -6.35 31.04 13.77
C LEU A 287 -6.65 31.01 12.27
N VAL A 288 -5.79 31.64 11.45
CA VAL A 288 -5.94 31.60 9.99
C VAL A 288 -5.77 30.18 9.45
N GLY A 289 -4.76 29.44 9.94
CA GLY A 289 -4.59 28.02 9.61
C GLY A 289 -5.82 27.19 10.00
N ALA A 290 -6.34 27.41 11.21
CA ALA A 290 -7.48 26.66 11.73
C ALA A 290 -8.77 26.94 10.96
N ARG A 291 -9.00 28.19 10.54
CA ARG A 291 -10.16 28.57 9.71
C ARG A 291 -10.09 27.93 8.32
N LEU A 292 -8.90 27.90 7.70
CA LEU A 292 -8.70 27.18 6.44
C LEU A 292 -8.92 25.67 6.60
N ASN A 293 -8.42 25.09 7.69
CA ASN A 293 -8.65 23.67 8.02
C ASN A 293 -10.12 23.35 8.23
N CYS A 294 -10.85 24.16 8.99
CA CYS A 294 -12.27 23.94 9.21
C CYS A 294 -13.06 24.12 7.90
N ALA A 295 -12.71 25.11 7.07
CA ALA A 295 -13.43 25.37 5.82
C ALA A 295 -13.17 24.31 4.73
N ALA A 296 -11.94 23.80 4.65
CA ALA A 296 -11.56 22.80 3.66
C ALA A 296 -12.12 21.40 4.00
N PHE A 297 -12.13 21.02 5.27
CA PHE A 297 -12.37 19.64 5.69
C PHE A 297 -13.50 19.47 6.72
N GLY A 298 -14.15 20.56 7.12
CA GLY A 298 -15.11 20.58 8.23
C GLY A 298 -14.43 20.60 9.60
N CYS A 299 -15.19 21.04 10.61
CA CYS A 299 -14.77 20.96 12.02
C CYS A 299 -15.96 20.76 12.97
N THR A 300 -15.69 20.17 14.13
CA THR A 300 -16.70 19.85 15.14
C THR A 300 -17.27 21.11 15.80
N PRO A 301 -18.46 21.05 16.43
CA PRO A 301 -19.00 22.17 17.22
C PRO A 301 -18.06 22.65 18.33
N ALA A 302 -17.28 21.74 18.93
CA ALA A 302 -16.27 22.08 19.93
C ALA A 302 -15.15 22.94 19.33
N THR A 303 -14.64 22.56 18.14
CA THR A 303 -13.66 23.39 17.42
C THR A 303 -14.24 24.75 17.05
N GLN A 304 -15.49 24.82 16.58
CA GLN A 304 -16.11 26.11 16.25
C GLN A 304 -16.19 27.03 17.46
N THR A 305 -16.54 26.47 18.63
CA THR A 305 -16.53 27.20 19.91
C THR A 305 -15.13 27.72 20.25
N LEU A 306 -14.09 26.87 20.13
CA LEU A 306 -12.70 27.27 20.35
C LEU A 306 -12.27 28.43 19.44
N LEU A 307 -12.60 28.37 18.14
CA LEU A 307 -12.24 29.44 17.20
C LEU A 307 -12.97 30.75 17.52
N ASN A 308 -14.23 30.69 17.96
CA ASN A 308 -14.98 31.87 18.39
C ASN A 308 -14.42 32.48 19.67
N GLN A 309 -13.99 31.65 20.63
CA GLN A 309 -13.29 32.11 21.84
C GLN A 309 -11.96 32.78 21.48
N ALA A 310 -11.23 32.22 20.52
CA ALA A 310 -10.00 32.81 20.02
C ALA A 310 -10.22 34.17 19.36
N ASP A 311 -11.30 34.36 18.59
CA ASP A 311 -11.66 35.67 18.04
C ASP A 311 -12.00 36.69 19.14
N VAL A 312 -12.74 36.29 20.19
CA VAL A 312 -13.02 37.17 21.32
C VAL A 312 -11.73 37.56 22.07
N ALA A 313 -10.85 36.59 22.33
CA ALA A 313 -9.58 36.85 23.00
C ALA A 313 -8.67 37.75 22.16
N TYR A 314 -8.61 37.53 20.84
CA TYR A 314 -7.85 38.36 19.91
C TYR A 314 -8.25 39.83 20.00
N ALA A 315 -9.55 40.09 20.10
CA ALA A 315 -10.10 41.44 20.21
C ALA A 315 -9.92 42.10 21.59
N GLY A 316 -9.58 41.30 22.61
CA GLY A 316 -9.34 41.75 23.96
C GLY A 316 -8.01 42.49 24.15
N ASN A 317 -7.75 42.88 25.39
CA ASN A 317 -6.55 43.62 25.82
C ASN A 317 -5.58 42.78 26.68
N SER A 318 -5.86 41.49 26.88
CA SER A 318 -5.06 40.59 27.73
C SER A 318 -4.18 39.67 26.89
N ALA A 319 -2.88 39.94 26.89
CA ALA A 319 -1.89 39.07 26.25
C ALA A 319 -1.91 37.65 26.82
N ALA A 320 -2.11 37.50 28.13
CA ALA A 320 -2.18 36.20 28.79
C ALA A 320 -3.39 35.36 28.30
N ALA A 321 -4.56 35.98 28.16
CA ALA A 321 -5.75 35.30 27.65
C ALA A 321 -5.59 34.82 26.20
N ILE A 322 -4.95 35.65 25.36
CA ILE A 322 -4.61 35.28 23.98
C ILE A 322 -3.65 34.09 23.95
N LEU A 323 -2.56 34.16 24.72
CA LEU A 323 -1.53 33.11 24.76
C LEU A 323 -2.05 31.78 25.30
N ALA A 324 -3.05 31.79 26.19
CA ALA A 324 -3.67 30.57 26.69
C ALA A 324 -4.40 29.76 25.59
N LEU A 325 -4.84 30.42 24.51
CA LEU A 325 -5.55 29.77 23.39
C LEU A 325 -4.62 29.32 22.27
N VAL A 326 -3.43 29.91 22.13
CA VAL A 326 -2.43 29.54 21.10
C VAL A 326 -2.17 28.03 21.05
N PRO A 327 -1.80 27.33 22.15
CA PRO A 327 -1.53 25.89 22.10
C PRO A 327 -2.78 25.05 21.81
N GLN A 328 -3.97 25.53 22.15
CA GLN A 328 -5.23 24.81 21.88
C GLN A 328 -5.59 24.84 20.40
N VAL A 329 -5.44 26.00 19.75
CA VAL A 329 -5.65 26.14 18.30
C VAL A 329 -4.54 25.42 17.52
N ASP A 330 -3.31 25.44 18.02
CA ASP A 330 -2.19 24.66 17.47
C ASP A 330 -2.46 23.16 17.52
N ALA A 331 -2.94 22.63 18.65
CA ALA A 331 -3.32 21.23 18.77
C ALA A 331 -4.36 20.84 17.70
N TYR A 332 -5.36 21.70 17.44
CA TYR A 332 -6.31 21.46 16.36
C TYR A 332 -5.65 21.46 14.97
N ASN A 333 -4.76 22.41 14.68
CA ASN A 333 -4.07 22.48 13.39
C ASN A 333 -3.22 21.24 13.09
N ASN A 334 -2.65 20.60 14.12
CA ASN A 334 -1.85 19.39 13.99
C ASN A 334 -2.69 18.09 14.18
N SER A 335 -3.96 18.18 14.61
CA SER A 335 -4.79 17.01 14.93
C SER A 335 -5.22 16.14 13.74
N GLY A 336 -5.10 16.65 12.52
CA GLY A 336 -5.60 16.00 11.30
C GLY A 336 -4.54 15.78 10.23
N ASP A 337 -3.26 15.76 10.60
CA ASP A 337 -2.14 15.63 9.67
C ASP A 337 -2.08 14.27 8.95
N ALA A 338 -2.83 13.28 9.44
CA ALA A 338 -3.00 11.99 8.78
C ALA A 338 -4.18 11.96 7.76
N ILE A 339 -4.96 13.04 7.64
CA ILE A 339 -6.13 13.08 6.75
C ILE A 339 -5.73 13.67 5.41
N PRO A 340 -5.82 12.91 4.29
CA PRO A 340 -5.47 13.45 2.99
C PRO A 340 -6.47 14.51 2.53
N ILE A 341 -5.98 15.44 1.72
CA ILE A 341 -6.81 16.46 1.10
C ILE A 341 -7.75 15.79 0.09
N PRO A 342 -9.09 15.90 0.22
CA PRO A 342 -10.02 15.25 -0.69
C PRO A 342 -9.77 15.65 -2.14
N PRO A 343 -9.74 14.70 -3.11
CA PRO A 343 -9.56 15.00 -4.53
C PRO A 343 -10.57 16.04 -5.06
N ALA A 344 -11.77 16.08 -4.48
CA ALA A 344 -12.81 17.06 -4.78
C ALA A 344 -12.38 18.53 -4.53
N LEU A 345 -11.35 18.78 -3.71
CA LEU A 345 -10.78 20.11 -3.50
C LEU A 345 -9.81 20.53 -4.63
N GLY A 346 -9.47 19.61 -5.53
CA GLY A 346 -8.65 19.79 -6.72
C GLY A 346 -7.15 19.66 -6.45
N SER A 347 -6.36 19.78 -7.53
CA SER A 347 -4.90 19.64 -7.46
C SER A 347 -4.27 20.68 -6.53
N ILE A 348 -3.36 20.19 -5.70
CA ILE A 348 -2.65 20.97 -4.68
C ILE A 348 -1.44 21.71 -5.27
N GLY A 349 -0.77 21.07 -6.23
CA GLY A 349 0.46 21.59 -6.84
C GLY A 349 1.64 21.62 -5.87
N SER A 350 2.78 22.12 -6.34
CA SER A 350 4.00 22.24 -5.53
C SER A 350 3.95 23.42 -4.55
N ALA A 351 4.71 23.33 -3.46
CA ALA A 351 4.96 24.45 -2.56
C ALA A 351 5.66 25.60 -3.30
N THR A 352 5.18 26.82 -3.09
CA THR A 352 5.60 28.08 -3.73
C THR A 352 5.85 29.19 -2.70
N PRO A 353 6.71 28.96 -1.67
CA PRO A 353 6.92 29.91 -0.57
C PRO A 353 7.40 31.29 -1.03
N GLY A 354 8.23 31.37 -2.08
CA GLY A 354 8.69 32.65 -2.64
C GLY A 354 7.55 33.50 -3.17
N THR A 355 6.56 32.87 -3.84
CA THR A 355 5.36 33.56 -4.34
C THR A 355 4.50 34.05 -3.17
N SER A 356 4.15 33.18 -2.22
CA SER A 356 3.38 33.56 -1.04
C SER A 356 4.03 34.73 -0.28
N GLN A 357 5.35 34.67 -0.08
CA GLN A 357 6.10 35.71 0.61
C GLN A 357 6.11 37.03 -0.17
N SER A 358 6.23 36.99 -1.50
CA SER A 358 6.19 38.19 -2.35
C SER A 358 4.83 38.89 -2.31
N TRP A 359 3.74 38.13 -2.16
CA TRP A 359 2.38 38.69 -2.08
C TRP A 359 2.02 39.18 -0.67
N ALA A 360 2.75 38.75 0.35
CA ALA A 360 2.43 39.05 1.75
C ALA A 360 2.43 40.55 2.06
N ASN A 361 1.26 41.09 2.39
CA ASN A 361 1.12 42.45 2.89
C ASN A 361 1.51 42.52 4.38
N LYS A 362 2.83 42.58 4.63
CA LYS A 362 3.38 42.61 6.00
C LYS A 362 3.10 43.93 6.71
N VAL A 363 2.96 45.03 5.96
CA VAL A 363 2.73 46.37 6.51
C VAL A 363 1.35 46.46 7.18
N PHE A 364 0.32 45.85 6.59
CA PHE A 364 -1.02 45.76 7.19
C PHE A 364 -0.99 45.18 8.61
N TRP A 365 -0.11 44.21 8.84
CA TRP A 365 0.04 43.54 10.12
C TRP A 365 0.98 44.24 11.09
N ASN A 366 1.46 45.46 10.82
CA ASN A 366 2.17 46.26 11.83
C ASN A 366 1.30 46.63 13.03
N THR A 367 -0.03 46.58 12.87
CA THR A 367 -1.03 46.82 13.92
C THR A 367 -2.02 45.64 13.98
N PRO A 368 -1.61 44.47 14.47
CA PRO A 368 -2.42 43.25 14.43
C PRO A 368 -3.70 43.38 15.24
#